data_AF-A0A382IPK8-F1
#
_entry.id   AF-A0A382IPK8-F1
#
_cell.length_a   1.000
_cell.length_b   1.000
_cell.length_c   1.000
_cell.angle_alpha   90.00
_cell.angle_beta   90.00
_cell.angle_gamma   90.00
#
_symmetry.space_group_name_H-M   'P 1'
#
loop_
_entity.id
_entity.type
_entity.pdbx_description
1 polymer ?
#
loop_
_entity_poly.entity_id
_entity_poly.type
_entity_poly.pdbx_seq_one_letter_code
_entity_poly.pdbx_strand_id
1 'polypeptide(L)'
;MSEATTNAPAKKLHNPLHVTIAVGVVTAVCIGLLMNGTEHKYVFGLLLAATLGMLALEKVNKAILVLLGSGVALLLAIWQGLLDKPDDHGAHALPVYIEMIDWGTIGIIIGSTIFVELISRSGLFTWISVKILKVSCGDPFRLLICFSGLTVVFSAFLNNVTAMIIVGSLTIVACKKLKLSAMPFLLAEGIYTNIGGLLTLISSIPNIIVGTA
;
A
#
# COMPACT_ATOMS: atom_id res chain seq x y z
N MET A 1 16.45 4.32 -46.26
CA MET A 1 16.62 3.60 -44.99
C MET A 1 15.40 3.92 -44.13
N SER A 2 14.53 2.93 -43.94
CA SER A 2 13.25 3.06 -43.24
C SER A 2 13.50 3.08 -41.73
N GLU A 3 13.21 4.19 -41.07
CA GLU A 3 13.12 4.24 -39.60
C GLU A 3 11.87 3.47 -39.19
N ALA A 4 12.08 2.24 -38.69
CA ALA A 4 11.07 1.52 -37.95
C ALA A 4 10.84 2.25 -36.62
N THR A 5 9.80 3.08 -36.59
CA THR A 5 9.16 3.56 -35.37
C THR A 5 8.74 2.33 -34.56
N THR A 6 9.61 1.94 -33.63
CA THR A 6 9.31 0.89 -32.65
C THR A 6 8.28 1.49 -31.71
N ASN A 7 7.01 1.30 -32.07
CA ASN A 7 5.87 1.60 -31.21
C ASN A 7 6.11 0.95 -29.85
N ALA A 8 6.34 1.77 -28.83
CA ALA A 8 6.27 1.32 -27.45
C ALA A 8 4.91 0.62 -27.27
N PRO A 9 4.84 -0.54 -26.58
CA PRO A 9 3.57 -1.23 -26.39
C PRO A 9 2.62 -0.26 -25.69
N ALA A 10 1.51 0.06 -26.36
CA ALA A 10 0.47 0.91 -25.81
C ALA A 10 0.08 0.34 -24.43
N LYS A 11 0.35 1.11 -23.37
CA LYS A 11 -0.07 0.79 -22.00
C LYS A 11 -1.56 0.47 -22.08
N LYS A 12 -1.93 -0.81 -21.91
CA LYS A 12 -3.33 -1.25 -21.95
C LYS A 12 -4.13 -0.30 -21.06
N LEU A 13 -4.91 0.57 -21.67
CA LEU A 13 -5.80 1.47 -20.97
C LEU A 13 -6.78 0.54 -20.27
N HIS A 14 -6.68 0.46 -18.94
CA HIS A 14 -7.61 -0.32 -18.13
C HIS A 14 -9.00 0.15 -18.49
N ASN A 15 -9.77 -0.70 -19.18
CA ASN A 15 -11.10 -0.32 -19.59
C ASN A 15 -11.95 -0.24 -18.31
N PRO A 16 -12.33 0.97 -17.85
CA PRO A 16 -13.05 1.14 -16.59
C PRO A 16 -14.37 0.37 -16.57
N LEU A 17 -14.87 0.03 -17.77
CA LEU A 17 -16.06 -0.76 -18.01
C LEU A 17 -16.05 -2.11 -17.27
N HIS A 18 -14.91 -2.83 -17.20
CA HIS A 18 -14.87 -4.13 -16.50
C HIS A 18 -15.12 -4.00 -15.00
N VAL A 19 -14.69 -2.88 -14.41
CA VAL A 19 -14.85 -2.60 -12.98
C VAL A 19 -16.29 -2.26 -12.68
N THR A 20 -16.86 -1.35 -13.48
CA THR A 20 -18.26 -0.94 -13.32
C THR A 20 -19.20 -2.12 -13.51
N ILE A 21 -18.92 -3.00 -14.48
CA ILE A 21 -19.69 -4.24 -14.68
C ILE A 21 -19.52 -5.16 -13.48
N ALA A 22 -18.29 -5.42 -13.01
CA ALA A 22 -18.05 -6.32 -11.89
C ALA A 22 -18.73 -5.82 -10.60
N VAL A 23 -18.58 -4.54 -10.29
CA VAL A 23 -19.24 -3.90 -9.14
C VAL A 23 -20.77 -3.95 -9.30
N GLY A 24 -21.30 -3.66 -10.49
CA GLY A 24 -22.73 -3.73 -10.77
C GLY A 24 -23.31 -5.14 -10.58
N VAL A 25 -22.60 -6.16 -11.08
CA VAL A 25 -22.99 -7.58 -10.91
C VAL A 25 -22.95 -7.98 -9.44
N VAL A 26 -21.86 -7.69 -8.73
CA VAL A 26 -21.74 -8.01 -7.30
C VAL A 26 -22.84 -7.31 -6.49
N THR A 27 -23.11 -6.04 -6.79
CA THR A 27 -24.17 -5.27 -6.12
C THR A 27 -25.54 -5.89 -6.38
N ALA A 28 -25.87 -6.24 -7.62
CA ALA A 28 -27.14 -6.88 -7.97
C ALA A 28 -27.30 -8.25 -7.27
N VAL A 29 -26.23 -9.05 -7.19
CA VAL A 29 -26.23 -10.31 -6.45
C VAL A 29 -26.46 -10.07 -4.96
N CYS A 30 -25.78 -9.10 -4.35
CA CYS A 30 -25.98 -8.75 -2.94
C CYS A 30 -27.43 -8.32 -2.66
N ILE A 31 -28.01 -7.47 -3.51
CA ILE A 31 -29.42 -7.06 -3.39
C ILE A 31 -30.36 -8.27 -3.50
N GLY A 32 -30.15 -9.13 -4.51
CA GLY A 32 -30.96 -10.34 -4.68
C GLY A 32 -30.88 -11.28 -3.48
N LEU A 33 -29.70 -11.45 -2.87
CA LEU A 33 -29.52 -12.25 -1.66
C LEU A 33 -30.23 -11.64 -0.45
N LEU A 34 -30.22 -10.32 -0.31
CA LEU A 34 -30.94 -9.62 0.77
C LEU A 34 -32.46 -9.74 0.60
N MET A 35 -32.98 -9.61 -0.62
CA MET A 35 -34.40 -9.81 -0.90
C MET A 35 -34.86 -11.25 -0.65
N ASN A 36 -33.97 -12.23 -0.82
CA ASN A 36 -34.22 -13.64 -0.48
C ASN A 36 -34.15 -13.94 1.03
N GLY A 37 -33.93 -12.93 1.89
CA GLY A 37 -33.88 -13.11 3.34
C GLY A 37 -32.57 -13.75 3.85
N THR A 38 -31.50 -13.72 3.06
CA THR A 38 -30.18 -14.21 3.51
C THR A 38 -29.66 -13.33 4.65
N GLU A 39 -29.01 -13.93 5.66
CA GLU A 39 -28.47 -13.12 6.76
C GLU A 39 -27.44 -12.08 6.27
N HIS A 40 -27.54 -10.86 6.81
CA HIS A 40 -26.68 -9.71 6.52
C HIS A 40 -25.19 -10.07 6.53
N LYS A 41 -24.75 -10.84 7.51
CA LYS A 41 -23.33 -11.23 7.69
C LYS A 41 -22.76 -11.93 6.45
N TYR A 42 -23.54 -12.80 5.81
CA TYR A 42 -23.10 -13.52 4.61
C TYR A 42 -23.05 -12.61 3.38
N VAL A 43 -24.00 -11.67 3.25
CA VAL A 43 -24.02 -10.74 2.11
C VAL A 43 -22.85 -9.75 2.18
N PHE A 44 -22.62 -9.12 3.33
CA PHE A 44 -21.48 -8.22 3.52
C PHE A 44 -20.15 -8.97 3.47
N GLY A 45 -20.10 -10.21 3.98
CA GLY A 45 -18.93 -11.08 3.86
C GLY A 45 -18.58 -11.43 2.41
N LEU A 46 -19.58 -11.74 1.57
CA LEU A 46 -19.40 -12.00 0.14
C LEU A 46 -18.92 -10.74 -0.60
N LEU A 47 -19.49 -9.58 -0.27
CA LEU A 47 -19.07 -8.32 -0.86
C LEU A 47 -17.62 -7.99 -0.49
N LEU A 48 -17.24 -8.16 0.78
CA LEU A 48 -15.85 -8.02 1.24
C LEU A 48 -14.93 -8.99 0.49
N ALA A 49 -15.27 -10.27 0.42
CA ALA A 49 -14.48 -11.28 -0.29
C ALA A 49 -14.30 -10.94 -1.78
N ALA A 50 -15.35 -10.47 -2.45
CA ALA A 50 -15.29 -10.04 -3.85
C ALA A 50 -14.37 -8.83 -4.04
N THR A 51 -14.45 -7.83 -3.16
CA THR A 51 -13.56 -6.66 -3.22
C THR A 51 -12.09 -7.05 -2.97
N LEU A 52 -11.80 -7.91 -1.99
CA LEU A 52 -10.46 -8.42 -1.73
C LEU A 52 -9.92 -9.28 -2.90
N GLY A 53 -10.76 -10.12 -3.50
CA GLY A 53 -10.39 -10.91 -4.68
C GLY A 53 -10.04 -10.04 -5.89
N MET A 54 -10.82 -8.97 -6.14
CA MET A 54 -10.49 -8.01 -7.19
C MET A 54 -9.24 -7.20 -6.87
N LEU A 55 -8.97 -6.89 -5.59
CA LEU A 55 -7.76 -6.21 -5.16
C LEU A 55 -6.52 -7.06 -5.43
N ALA A 56 -6.59 -8.37 -5.14
CA ALA A 56 -5.51 -9.33 -5.38
C ALA A 56 -5.22 -9.54 -6.87
N LEU A 57 -6.21 -9.38 -7.75
CA LEU A 57 -6.01 -9.47 -9.20
C LEU A 57 -5.21 -8.29 -9.77
N GLU A 58 -5.09 -7.19 -9.03
CA GLU A 58 -4.39 -5.94 -9.42
C GLU A 58 -4.78 -5.37 -10.79
N LYS A 59 -5.90 -5.83 -11.36
CA LYS A 59 -6.43 -5.39 -12.67
C LYS A 59 -7.17 -4.06 -12.60
N VAL A 60 -7.19 -3.38 -11.46
CA VAL A 60 -7.94 -2.14 -11.26
C VAL A 60 -7.15 -1.23 -10.34
N ASN A 61 -7.35 0.08 -10.45
CA ASN A 61 -6.86 1.01 -9.45
C ASN A 61 -7.45 0.65 -8.08
N LYS A 62 -6.57 0.26 -7.15
CA LYS A 62 -6.91 -0.18 -5.79
C LYS A 62 -7.78 0.85 -5.05
N ALA A 63 -7.52 2.15 -5.22
CA ALA A 63 -8.29 3.21 -4.58
C ALA A 63 -9.73 3.28 -5.09
N ILE A 64 -9.92 3.26 -6.42
CA ILE A 64 -11.26 3.29 -7.04
C ILE A 64 -12.06 2.05 -6.63
N LEU A 65 -11.43 0.88 -6.67
CA LEU A 65 -12.07 -0.38 -6.31
C LEU A 65 -12.55 -0.38 -4.85
N VAL A 66 -11.70 0.03 -3.91
CA VAL A 66 -12.02 0.06 -2.47
C VAL A 66 -13.10 1.12 -2.17
N LEU A 67 -13.04 2.29 -2.81
CA LEU A 67 -14.06 3.33 -2.66
C LEU A 67 -15.43 2.88 -3.17
N LEU A 68 -15.49 2.21 -4.33
CA LEU A 68 -16.75 1.67 -4.85
C LEU A 68 -17.28 0.53 -3.97
N GLY A 69 -16.42 -0.40 -3.56
CA GLY A 69 -16.80 -1.52 -2.70
C GLY A 69 -17.35 -1.06 -1.34
N SER A 70 -16.62 -0.18 -0.66
CA SER A 70 -17.06 0.41 0.62
C SER A 70 -18.29 1.30 0.46
N GLY A 71 -18.40 2.07 -0.62
CA GLY A 71 -19.57 2.89 -0.92
C GLY A 71 -20.83 2.05 -1.14
N VAL A 72 -20.74 0.95 -1.90
CA VAL A 72 -21.86 0.01 -2.06
C VAL A 72 -22.23 -0.63 -0.74
N ALA A 73 -21.25 -1.06 0.06
CA ALA A 73 -21.51 -1.62 1.38
C ALA A 73 -22.26 -0.63 2.29
N LEU A 74 -21.81 0.63 2.31
CA LEU A 74 -22.44 1.69 3.09
C LEU A 74 -23.87 1.95 2.62
N LEU A 75 -24.11 2.07 1.31
CA LEU A 75 -25.45 2.29 0.76
C LEU A 75 -26.40 1.14 1.09
N LEU A 76 -25.95 -0.12 0.98
CA LEU A 76 -26.76 -1.28 1.36
C LEU A 76 -27.04 -1.29 2.86
N ALA A 77 -26.06 -0.97 3.70
CA ALA A 77 -26.25 -0.92 5.15
C ALA A 77 -27.26 0.16 5.58
N ILE A 78 -27.23 1.34 4.94
CA ILE A 78 -28.22 2.41 5.16
C ILE A 78 -29.60 1.96 4.68
N TRP A 79 -29.69 1.38 3.48
CA TRP A 79 -30.96 0.93 2.91
C TRP A 79 -31.67 -0.13 3.79
N GLN A 80 -30.89 -0.95 4.49
CA GLN A 80 -31.42 -1.97 5.42
C GLN A 80 -31.66 -1.45 6.84
N GLY A 81 -31.40 -0.17 7.12
CA GLY A 81 -31.52 0.40 8.47
C GLY A 81 -30.54 -0.20 9.47
N LEU A 82 -29.42 -0.79 9.01
CA LEU A 82 -28.46 -1.49 9.87
C LEU A 82 -27.58 -0.53 10.69
N LEU A 83 -27.57 0.76 10.33
CA LEU A 83 -26.74 1.80 10.93
C LEU A 83 -27.52 2.74 11.85
N ASP A 84 -28.83 2.55 11.99
CA ASP A 84 -29.65 3.33 12.91
C ASP A 84 -29.37 2.87 14.35
N LYS A 85 -28.68 3.72 15.14
CA LYS A 85 -28.59 3.53 16.60
C LYS A 85 -29.88 4.05 17.24
N PRO A 86 -30.49 3.33 18.18
CA PRO A 86 -31.58 3.88 18.98
C PRO A 86 -31.08 5.07 19.79
N ASP A 87 -31.79 6.20 19.67
CA ASP A 87 -31.48 7.51 20.25
C ASP A 87 -31.34 7.46 21.78
N ASP A 88 -30.11 7.43 22.32
CA ASP A 88 -29.96 7.56 23.78
C ASP A 88 -28.89 8.54 24.28
N HIS A 89 -28.14 9.25 23.41
CA HIS A 89 -27.17 10.25 23.90
C HIS A 89 -27.17 11.50 23.02
N GLY A 90 -27.56 12.64 23.63
CA GLY A 90 -28.12 13.82 22.97
C GLY A 90 -27.23 14.58 21.98
N ALA A 91 -27.90 15.25 21.04
CA ALA A 91 -27.53 16.39 20.16
C ALA A 91 -26.15 16.45 19.44
N HIS A 92 -25.17 15.62 19.78
CA HIS A 92 -23.80 15.68 19.25
C HIS A 92 -23.18 14.30 18.97
N ALA A 93 -23.97 13.23 18.87
CA ALA A 93 -23.46 11.92 18.48
C ALA A 93 -22.98 11.95 17.01
N LEU A 94 -21.74 11.53 16.78
CA LEU A 94 -21.22 11.36 15.43
C LEU A 94 -21.98 10.21 14.75
N PRO A 95 -22.29 10.31 13.44
CA PRO A 95 -22.85 9.19 12.70
C PRO A 95 -21.97 7.96 12.82
N VAL A 96 -22.58 6.78 12.94
CA VAL A 96 -21.88 5.49 13.16
C VAL A 96 -20.78 5.24 12.12
N TYR A 97 -21.02 5.63 10.86
CA TYR A 97 -20.05 5.47 9.78
C TYR A 97 -18.81 6.36 9.93
N ILE A 98 -18.86 7.46 10.68
CA ILE A 98 -17.69 8.30 10.99
C ILE A 98 -16.86 7.66 12.10
N GLU A 99 -17.52 7.05 13.10
CA GLU A 99 -16.85 6.32 14.18
C GLU A 99 -16.16 5.04 13.66
N MET A 100 -16.69 4.43 12.60
CA MET A 100 -16.09 3.27 11.94
C MET A 100 -14.76 3.55 11.21
N ILE A 101 -14.41 4.82 10.99
CA ILE A 101 -13.13 5.20 10.35
C ILE A 101 -12.01 5.12 11.39
N ASP A 102 -10.96 4.35 11.10
CA ASP A 102 -9.75 4.32 11.93
C ASP A 102 -8.89 5.58 11.69
N TRP A 103 -9.21 6.63 12.43
CA TRP A 103 -8.47 7.90 12.42
C TRP A 103 -7.02 7.74 12.91
N GLY A 104 -6.74 6.78 13.78
CA GLY A 104 -5.40 6.50 14.29
C GLY A 104 -4.49 6.00 13.18
N THR A 105 -4.93 4.98 12.44
CA THR A 105 -4.21 4.46 11.27
C THR A 105 -3.98 5.54 10.21
N ILE A 106 -5.00 6.32 9.88
CA ILE A 106 -4.87 7.43 8.91
C ILE A 106 -3.84 8.46 9.40
N GLY A 107 -3.91 8.86 10.67
CA GLY A 107 -2.97 9.81 11.28
C GLY A 107 -1.53 9.33 11.21
N ILE A 108 -1.27 8.06 11.54
CA ILE A 108 0.06 7.44 11.47
C ILE A 108 0.57 7.40 10.01
N ILE A 109 -0.27 7.05 9.04
CA ILE A 109 0.10 7.02 7.62
C ILE A 109 0.48 8.42 7.13
N ILE A 110 -0.33 9.44 7.43
CA ILE A 110 -0.06 10.82 7.02
C ILE A 110 1.21 11.34 7.70
N GLY A 111 1.31 11.19 9.03
CA GLY A 111 2.45 11.66 9.81
C GLY A 111 3.76 11.03 9.38
N SER A 112 3.79 9.70 9.22
CA SER A 112 4.96 8.98 8.72
C SER A 112 5.36 9.42 7.32
N THR A 113 4.39 9.59 6.40
CA THR A 113 4.66 10.05 5.02
C THR A 113 5.29 11.45 5.02
N ILE A 114 4.75 12.40 5.80
CA ILE A 114 5.31 13.76 5.92
C ILE A 114 6.74 13.71 6.49
N PHE A 115 6.96 12.93 7.55
CA PHE A 115 8.26 12.75 8.17
C PHE A 115 9.30 12.19 7.18
N VAL A 116 8.95 11.14 6.43
CA VAL A 116 9.80 10.54 5.41
C VAL A 116 10.16 11.56 4.32
N GLU A 117 9.17 12.30 3.82
CA GLU A 117 9.36 13.30 2.77
C GLU A 117 10.28 14.44 3.21
N LEU A 118 10.17 14.89 4.46
CA LEU A 118 11.03 15.93 5.01
C LEU A 118 12.49 15.46 5.11
N ILE A 119 12.72 14.23 5.59
CA ILE A 119 14.06 13.64 5.68
C ILE A 119 14.65 13.44 4.27
N SER A 120 13.84 12.96 3.34
CA SER A 120 14.22 12.79 1.93
C SER A 120 14.81 14.06 1.32
N ARG A 121 14.15 15.21 1.56
CA ARG A 121 14.57 16.52 1.04
C ARG A 121 15.83 17.08 1.67
N SER A 122 16.18 16.65 2.89
CA SER A 122 17.38 17.14 3.60
C SER A 122 18.71 16.71 2.96
N GLY A 123 18.68 15.76 2.02
CA GLY A 123 19.89 15.18 1.43
C GLY A 123 20.58 14.14 2.32
N LEU A 124 19.98 13.77 3.46
CA LEU A 124 20.49 12.75 4.38
C LEU A 124 20.80 11.43 3.66
N PHE A 125 19.92 10.98 2.77
CA PHE A 125 20.07 9.71 2.05
C PHE A 125 21.27 9.71 1.11
N THR A 126 21.52 10.83 0.42
CA THR A 126 22.71 11.02 -0.43
C THR A 126 23.99 11.05 0.41
N TRP A 127 23.96 11.70 1.57
CA TRP A 127 25.09 11.74 2.48
C TRP A 127 25.45 10.34 3.01
N ILE A 128 24.44 9.54 3.40
CA ILE A 128 24.63 8.17 3.89
C ILE A 128 25.23 7.26 2.81
N SER A 129 24.77 7.35 1.57
CA SER A 129 25.29 6.50 0.49
C SER A 129 26.75 6.81 0.16
N VAL A 130 27.17 8.08 0.18
CA VAL A 130 28.59 8.43 0.05
C VAL A 130 29.41 7.88 1.23
N LYS A 131 28.85 7.89 2.45
CA LYS A 131 29.51 7.34 3.63
C LYS A 131 29.70 5.83 3.52
N ILE A 132 28.66 5.09 3.12
CA ILE A 132 28.71 3.64 2.91
C ILE A 132 29.74 3.27 1.85
N LEU A 133 29.80 4.02 0.74
CA LEU A 133 30.75 3.76 -0.34
C LEU A 133 32.21 3.92 0.12
N LYS A 134 32.47 4.87 1.03
CA LYS A 134 33.80 5.03 1.64
C LYS A 134 34.14 3.89 2.60
N VAL A 135 33.16 3.43 3.39
CA VAL A 135 33.33 2.36 4.38
C VAL A 135 33.52 0.99 3.72
N SER A 136 32.85 0.73 2.60
CA SER A 136 33.00 -0.53 1.87
C SER A 136 34.37 -0.70 1.21
N CYS A 137 35.15 0.39 1.06
CA CYS A 137 36.45 0.40 0.38
C CYS A 137 36.43 -0.23 -1.03
N GLY A 138 35.25 -0.27 -1.68
CA GLY A 138 35.07 -0.90 -2.99
C GLY A 138 34.92 -2.43 -2.97
N ASP A 139 34.93 -3.06 -1.79
CA ASP A 139 34.68 -4.51 -1.67
C ASP A 139 33.18 -4.83 -1.83
N PRO A 140 32.79 -5.71 -2.78
CA PRO A 140 31.39 -6.04 -3.04
C PRO A 140 30.65 -6.64 -1.83
N PHE A 141 31.34 -7.45 -1.02
CA PHE A 141 30.72 -8.15 0.11
C PHE A 141 30.43 -7.18 1.27
N ARG A 142 31.40 -6.32 1.62
CA ARG A 142 31.20 -5.25 2.60
C ARG A 142 30.13 -4.27 2.16
N LEU A 143 30.09 -3.93 0.87
CA LEU A 143 29.07 -3.07 0.31
C LEU A 143 27.67 -3.69 0.48
N LEU A 144 27.53 -4.99 0.25
CA LEU A 144 26.26 -5.71 0.39
C LEU A 144 25.77 -5.70 1.84
N ILE A 145 26.66 -5.96 2.80
CA ILE A 145 26.34 -5.91 4.22
C ILE A 145 25.91 -4.50 4.63
N CYS A 146 26.65 -3.47 4.21
CA CYS A 146 26.34 -2.09 4.56
C CYS A 146 24.99 -1.65 4.00
N PHE A 147 24.68 -1.96 2.74
CA PHE A 147 23.39 -1.62 2.16
C PHE A 147 22.25 -2.46 2.74
N SER A 148 22.48 -3.74 3.02
CA SER A 148 21.47 -4.58 3.68
C SER A 148 21.12 -4.04 5.08
N GLY A 149 22.13 -3.69 5.89
CA GLY A 149 21.92 -3.06 7.19
C GLY A 149 21.24 -1.70 7.09
N LEU A 150 21.61 -0.89 6.09
CA LEU A 150 20.92 0.36 5.80
C LEU A 150 19.43 0.13 5.49
N THR A 151 19.12 -0.87 4.66
CA THR A 151 17.75 -1.24 4.30
C THR A 151 16.94 -1.65 5.51
N VAL A 152 17.51 -2.44 6.42
CA VAL A 152 16.82 -2.81 7.68
C VAL A 152 16.48 -1.56 8.49
N VAL A 153 17.45 -0.67 8.70
CA VAL A 153 17.24 0.56 9.49
C VAL A 153 16.22 1.47 8.81
N PHE A 154 16.32 1.68 7.50
CA PHE A 154 15.39 2.54 6.79
C PHE A 154 13.99 1.94 6.74
N SER A 155 13.85 0.65 6.43
CA SER A 155 12.55 -0.01 6.39
C SER A 155 11.89 -0.11 7.77
N ALA A 156 12.65 0.04 8.85
CA ALA A 156 12.10 0.17 10.19
C ALA A 156 11.41 1.53 10.41
N PHE A 157 11.86 2.62 9.77
CA PHE A 157 11.25 3.95 9.97
C PHE A 157 10.38 4.41 8.79
N LEU A 158 10.59 3.84 7.62
CA LEU A 158 9.93 4.18 6.37
C LEU A 158 9.03 3.03 5.93
N ASN A 159 8.06 3.32 5.06
CA ASN A 159 7.31 2.28 4.37
C ASN A 159 8.25 1.42 3.52
N ASN A 160 8.09 0.09 3.54
CA ASN A 160 8.90 -0.87 2.78
C ASN A 160 9.12 -0.45 1.31
N VAL A 161 8.07 0.03 0.63
CA VAL A 161 8.17 0.51 -0.76
C VAL A 161 9.07 1.74 -0.87
N THR A 162 8.89 2.71 0.02
CA THR A 162 9.68 3.94 0.04
C THR A 162 11.14 3.67 0.39
N ALA A 163 11.39 2.80 1.38
CA ALA A 163 12.73 2.34 1.73
C ALA A 163 13.43 1.71 0.52
N MET A 164 12.73 0.84 -0.22
CA MET A 164 13.28 0.19 -1.40
C MET A 164 13.55 1.17 -2.55
N ILE A 165 12.70 2.18 -2.76
CA ILE A 165 12.95 3.22 -3.77
C ILE A 165 14.21 4.01 -3.41
N ILE A 166 14.36 4.41 -2.14
CA ILE A 166 15.52 5.17 -1.68
C ILE A 166 16.77 4.31 -1.75
N VAL A 167 16.84 3.22 -0.99
CA VAL A 167 18.06 2.41 -0.88
C VAL A 167 18.39 1.75 -2.22
N GLY A 168 17.40 1.22 -2.93
CA GLY A 168 17.61 0.63 -4.26
C GLY A 168 18.18 1.63 -5.27
N SER A 169 17.71 2.89 -5.26
CA SER A 169 18.30 3.94 -6.13
C SER A 169 19.78 4.23 -5.77
N LEU A 170 20.10 4.26 -4.47
CA LEU A 170 21.47 4.45 -3.99
C LEU A 170 22.37 3.28 -4.37
N THR A 171 21.88 2.05 -4.24
CA THR A 171 22.57 0.82 -4.60
C THR A 171 22.87 0.76 -6.08
N ILE A 172 21.91 1.10 -6.94
CA ILE A 172 22.12 1.17 -8.40
C ILE A 172 23.25 2.16 -8.73
N VAL A 173 23.25 3.35 -8.11
CA VAL A 173 24.30 4.36 -8.32
C VAL A 173 25.66 3.87 -7.83
N ALA A 174 25.72 3.23 -6.65
CA ALA A 174 26.96 2.68 -6.08
C ALA A 174 27.53 1.53 -6.94
N CYS A 175 26.70 0.56 -7.32
CA CYS A 175 27.09 -0.56 -8.16
C CYS A 175 27.58 -0.08 -9.53
N LYS A 176 26.93 0.92 -10.14
CA LYS A 176 27.36 1.51 -11.41
C LYS A 176 28.76 2.15 -11.31
N LYS A 177 29.07 2.84 -10.21
CA LYS A 177 30.41 3.42 -9.97
C LYS A 177 31.49 2.35 -9.80
N LEU A 178 31.15 1.22 -9.18
CA LEU A 178 32.06 0.10 -8.93
C LEU A 178 32.08 -0.94 -10.07
N LYS A 179 31.33 -0.71 -11.16
CA LYS A 179 31.14 -1.67 -12.27
C LYS A 179 30.65 -3.06 -11.82
N LEU A 180 29.80 -3.08 -10.79
CA LEU A 180 29.18 -4.30 -10.25
C LEU A 180 27.74 -4.44 -10.75
N SER A 181 27.23 -5.68 -10.80
CA SER A 181 25.81 -5.94 -11.00
C SER A 181 25.02 -5.54 -9.75
N ALA A 182 23.97 -4.74 -9.90
CA ALA A 182 23.10 -4.33 -8.79
C ALA A 182 22.10 -5.43 -8.39
N MET A 183 21.82 -6.40 -9.27
CA MET A 183 20.77 -7.40 -9.06
C MET A 183 20.91 -8.19 -7.74
N PRO A 184 22.11 -8.70 -7.35
CA PRO A 184 22.26 -9.43 -6.10
C PRO A 184 22.02 -8.56 -4.86
N PHE A 185 22.40 -7.28 -4.94
CA PHE A 185 22.20 -6.32 -3.85
C PHE A 185 20.71 -6.00 -3.70
N LEU A 186 20.02 -5.70 -4.79
CA LEU A 186 18.59 -5.39 -4.78
C LEU A 186 17.74 -6.58 -4.29
N LEU A 187 18.14 -7.82 -4.61
CA LEU A 187 17.48 -9.02 -4.09
C LEU A 187 17.69 -9.15 -2.57
N ALA A 188 18.92 -8.98 -2.09
CA ALA A 188 19.22 -9.02 -0.67
C ALA A 188 18.45 -7.91 0.07
N GLU A 189 18.54 -6.67 -0.41
CA GLU A 189 17.80 -5.52 0.12
C GLU A 189 16.31 -5.79 0.14
N GLY A 190 15.74 -6.36 -0.93
CA GLY A 190 14.33 -6.76 -1.02
C GLY A 190 13.89 -7.73 0.08
N ILE A 191 14.76 -8.66 0.48
CA ILE A 191 14.49 -9.55 1.62
C ILE A 191 14.65 -8.78 2.95
N TYR A 192 15.71 -7.99 3.09
CA TYR A 192 16.00 -7.24 4.31
C TYR A 192 15.01 -6.10 4.59
N THR A 193 14.35 -5.52 3.58
CA THR A 193 13.28 -4.52 3.81
C THR A 193 12.11 -5.16 4.54
N ASN A 194 11.73 -6.40 4.20
CA ASN A 194 10.67 -7.07 4.92
C ASN A 194 11.06 -7.36 6.38
N ILE A 195 12.32 -7.74 6.64
CA ILE A 195 12.83 -7.92 8.01
C ILE A 195 12.83 -6.60 8.78
N GLY A 196 13.33 -5.53 8.16
CA GLY A 196 13.34 -4.19 8.76
C GLY A 196 11.94 -3.69 9.06
N GLY A 197 10.98 -3.96 8.17
CA GLY A 197 9.58 -3.60 8.37
C GLY A 197 8.96 -4.27 9.60
N LEU A 198 9.39 -5.48 9.98
CA LEU A 198 8.89 -6.14 11.19
C LEU A 198 9.39 -5.49 12.49
N LEU A 199 10.40 -4.61 12.43
CA LEU A 199 10.96 -3.98 13.63
C LEU A 199 10.08 -2.86 14.20
N THR A 200 9.17 -2.27 13.41
CA THR A 200 8.27 -1.23 13.89
C THR A 200 6.84 -1.39 13.36
N LEU A 201 5.91 -0.77 14.09
CA LEU A 201 4.50 -0.74 13.74
C LEU A 201 4.18 0.25 12.59
N ILE A 202 5.08 1.15 12.24
CA ILE A 202 4.84 2.25 11.27
C ILE A 202 5.20 1.83 9.83
N SER A 203 6.04 0.80 9.67
CA SER A 203 6.65 0.41 8.40
C SER A 203 5.70 -0.09 7.30
N SER A 204 4.47 -0.50 7.65
CA SER A 204 3.52 -1.00 6.66
C SER A 204 2.08 -0.87 7.16
N ILE A 205 1.13 -0.78 6.22
CA ILE A 205 -0.29 -0.66 6.55
C ILE A 205 -0.77 -1.81 7.45
N PRO A 206 -0.44 -3.11 7.20
CA PRO A 206 -0.81 -4.19 8.09
C PRO A 206 -0.23 -4.03 9.50
N ASN A 207 1.03 -3.59 9.63
CA ASN A 207 1.65 -3.38 10.94
C ASN A 207 0.99 -2.24 11.72
N ILE A 208 0.55 -1.18 11.02
CA ILE A 208 -0.19 -0.06 11.65
C ILE A 208 -1.52 -0.57 12.17
N ILE A 209 -2.29 -1.30 11.34
CA ILE A 209 -3.61 -1.85 11.72
C ILE A 209 -3.50 -2.79 12.93
N VAL A 210 -2.49 -3.67 12.96
CA VAL A 210 -2.26 -4.57 14.11
C VAL A 210 -1.78 -3.79 15.33
N GLY A 211 -1.03 -2.71 15.13
CA GLY A 211 -0.55 -1.85 16.22
C GLY A 211 -1.62 -0.95 16.84
N THR A 212 -2.73 -0.68 16.13
CA THR A 212 -3.86 0.12 16.60
C THR A 212 -5.05 -0.70 17.08
N ALA A 213 -5.06 -2.02 16.83
CA ALA A 213 -6.08 -2.97 17.28
C ALA A 213 -5.91 -3.34 18.77
#